data_AF-A0A1B8BXE8-F1
#
_entry.id   AF-A0A1B8BXE8-F1
#
_cell.length_a   1.000
_cell.length_b   1.000
_cell.length_c   1.000
_cell.angle_alpha   90.00
_cell.angle_beta   90.00
_cell.angle_gamma   90.00
#
_symmetry.space_group_name_H-M   'P 1'
#
loop_
_entity.id
_entity.type
_entity.pdbx_description
1 polymer ?
#
loop_
_entity_poly.entity_id
_entity_poly.type
_entity_poly.pdbx_seq_one_letter_code
_entity_poly.pdbx_strand_id
1 'polypeptide(L)'
;MRESFSPKPLQMLEEISRVQNPNIANILNVYFHEERLIIVSEYLDVSLLDLQFNRLPPEEWEIATIVSEIINAMAYLLKMFPGFEIHIDSVRLSLQGDVKLVHDMHYQSSPAEYDPQPQYNSEFLVGILEVLMQYGTSCGRGWSPEAMEFSLIQASDSLSPFMEHVFLTKSVSSSKLIPRVRLATQILSCQGSSGGIQWLPDANLQPLHG
;
A
#
# COMPACT_ATOMS: atom_id res chain seq x y z
N MET A 1 4.82 35.68 -12.45
CA MET A 1 5.84 35.10 -11.56
C MET A 1 6.04 33.66 -11.99
N ARG A 2 7.28 33.20 -12.21
CA ARG A 2 7.57 31.75 -12.28
C ARG A 2 7.80 31.33 -10.84
N GLU A 3 6.85 30.62 -10.26
CA GLU A 3 7.10 29.93 -9.00
C GLU A 3 8.11 28.83 -9.30
N SER A 4 9.33 29.03 -8.81
CA SER A 4 10.36 28.01 -8.83
C SER A 4 9.96 26.99 -7.79
N PHE A 5 9.44 25.84 -8.22
CA PHE A 5 9.37 24.69 -7.34
C PHE A 5 10.77 24.44 -6.75
N SER A 6 10.82 24.08 -5.47
CA SER A 6 12.03 23.46 -4.93
C SER A 6 12.43 22.32 -5.87
N PRO A 7 13.71 22.20 -6.28
CA PRO A 7 14.13 21.14 -7.19
C PRO A 7 13.95 19.75 -6.59
N LYS A 8 13.87 19.64 -5.25
CA LYS A 8 13.81 18.37 -4.53
C LYS A 8 12.56 17.52 -4.85
N PRO A 9 11.33 18.04 -4.78
CA PRO A 9 10.13 17.29 -5.20
C PRO A 9 10.17 16.77 -6.64
N LEU A 10 10.65 17.57 -7.59
CA LEU A 10 10.71 17.18 -9.00
C LEU A 10 11.80 16.11 -9.25
N GLN A 11 12.94 16.22 -8.56
CA GLN A 11 13.99 15.21 -8.59
C GLN A 11 13.52 13.88 -7.99
N MET A 12 12.86 13.91 -6.84
CA MET A 12 12.27 12.72 -6.22
C MET A 12 11.24 12.05 -7.13
N LEU A 13 10.41 12.83 -7.81
CA LEU A 13 9.44 12.30 -8.75
C LEU A 13 10.10 11.68 -9.99
N GLU A 14 11.14 12.32 -10.53
CA GLU A 14 11.93 11.77 -11.63
C GLU A 14 12.59 10.45 -11.23
N GLU A 15 13.14 10.38 -10.03
CA GLU A 15 13.76 9.18 -9.45
C GLU A 15 12.75 8.04 -9.24
N ILE A 16 11.63 8.32 -8.57
CA ILE A 16 10.58 7.32 -8.31
C ILE A 16 9.91 6.87 -9.61
N SER A 17 9.76 7.75 -10.62
CA SER A 17 9.20 7.37 -11.92
C SER A 17 10.02 6.30 -12.68
N ARG A 18 11.30 6.13 -12.30
CA ARG A 18 12.20 5.13 -12.88
C ARG A 18 12.18 3.79 -12.14
N VAL A 19 11.50 3.71 -11.00
CA VAL A 19 11.38 2.49 -10.22
C VAL A 19 10.67 1.43 -11.04
N GLN A 20 11.33 0.27 -11.20
CA GLN A 20 10.76 -0.91 -11.82
C GLN A 20 10.94 -2.10 -10.90
N ASN A 21 9.89 -2.41 -10.15
CA ASN A 21 9.87 -3.53 -9.21
C ASN A 21 8.45 -4.13 -9.17
N PRO A 22 8.29 -5.46 -9.22
CA PRO A 22 6.98 -6.10 -9.20
C PRO A 22 6.17 -5.80 -7.92
N ASN A 23 6.83 -5.43 -6.82
CA ASN A 23 6.22 -5.11 -5.53
C ASN A 23 6.09 -3.59 -5.29
N ILE A 24 6.26 -2.76 -6.31
CA ILE A 24 6.04 -1.31 -6.22
C ILE A 24 5.07 -0.91 -7.34
N ALA A 25 4.07 -0.10 -7.00
CA ALA A 25 3.08 0.36 -7.96
C ALA A 25 3.72 1.26 -9.02
N ASN A 26 3.53 0.91 -10.28
CA ASN A 26 4.04 1.69 -11.40
C ASN A 26 3.38 3.06 -11.46
N ILE A 27 4.19 4.10 -11.61
CA ILE A 27 3.73 5.42 -12.03
C ILE A 27 3.58 5.40 -13.55
N LEU A 28 2.35 5.57 -14.03
CA LEU A 28 2.03 5.58 -15.46
C LEU A 28 2.21 6.96 -16.07
N ASN A 29 1.76 8.01 -15.37
CA ASN A 29 1.86 9.38 -15.83
C ASN A 29 1.87 10.37 -14.66
N VAL A 30 2.43 11.56 -14.92
CA VAL A 30 2.42 12.69 -14.01
C VAL A 30 1.91 13.90 -14.77
N TYR A 31 0.93 14.60 -14.19
CA TYR A 31 0.39 15.85 -14.71
C TYR A 31 0.54 16.97 -13.70
N PHE A 32 0.66 18.19 -14.20
CA PHE A 32 0.54 19.39 -13.39
C PHE A 32 -0.66 20.19 -13.90
N HIS A 33 -1.69 20.32 -13.09
CA HIS A 33 -2.94 20.98 -13.45
C HIS A 33 -3.47 21.78 -12.27
N GLU A 34 -3.88 23.04 -12.51
CA GLU A 34 -4.40 23.95 -11.48
C GLU A 34 -3.53 23.98 -10.20
N GLU A 35 -2.22 24.14 -10.38
CA GLU A 35 -1.23 24.19 -9.29
C GLU A 35 -1.11 22.88 -8.47
N ARG A 36 -1.67 21.78 -8.96
CA ARG A 36 -1.64 20.47 -8.32
C ARG A 36 -0.85 19.47 -9.14
N LEU A 37 -0.02 18.69 -8.44
CA LEU A 37 0.60 17.51 -8.99
C LEU A 37 -0.41 16.36 -8.96
N ILE A 38 -0.68 15.76 -10.12
CA ILE A 38 -1.57 14.61 -10.27
C ILE A 38 -0.72 13.44 -10.76
N ILE A 39 -0.74 12.34 -10.01
CA ILE A 39 0.01 11.14 -10.34
C ILE A 39 -1.00 10.05 -10.69
N VAL A 40 -0.83 9.48 -11.87
CA VAL A 40 -1.59 8.33 -12.35
C VAL A 40 -0.70 7.11 -12.17
N SER A 41 -1.11 6.22 -11.28
CA SER A 41 -0.47 4.93 -11.05
C SER A 41 -1.28 3.80 -11.67
N GLU A 42 -0.68 2.60 -11.72
CA GLU A 42 -1.42 1.39 -12.08
C GLU A 42 -2.59 1.15 -11.11
N TYR A 43 -3.65 0.53 -11.63
CA TYR A 43 -4.81 0.19 -10.83
C TYR A 43 -4.56 -1.11 -10.04
N LEU A 44 -4.86 -1.07 -8.74
CA LEU A 44 -4.77 -2.23 -7.83
C LEU A 44 -6.10 -2.43 -7.11
N ASP A 45 -6.60 -3.66 -7.15
CA ASP A 45 -7.99 -4.01 -6.87
C ASP A 45 -8.42 -3.82 -5.41
N VAL A 46 -7.54 -4.13 -4.45
CA VAL A 46 -7.91 -4.12 -3.02
C VAL A 46 -6.80 -3.54 -2.15
N SER A 47 -7.15 -2.78 -1.12
CA SER A 47 -6.21 -2.39 -0.07
C SER A 47 -5.92 -3.57 0.85
N LEU A 48 -4.72 -3.65 1.41
CA LEU A 48 -4.37 -4.62 2.45
C LEU A 48 -5.37 -4.58 3.62
N LEU A 49 -5.82 -3.38 3.99
CA LEU A 49 -6.77 -3.17 5.08
C LEU A 49 -8.18 -3.72 4.75
N ASP A 50 -8.48 -3.92 3.47
CA ASP A 50 -9.77 -4.40 3.00
C ASP A 50 -9.83 -5.93 2.82
N LEU A 51 -8.76 -6.67 3.15
CA LEU A 51 -8.72 -8.14 3.04
C LEU A 51 -9.65 -8.90 4.02
N GLN A 52 -10.44 -8.18 4.82
CA GLN A 52 -11.47 -8.71 5.71
C GLN A 52 -10.94 -9.66 6.79
N PHE A 53 -9.72 -9.44 7.30
CA PHE A 53 -9.13 -10.28 8.36
C PHE A 53 -9.92 -10.27 9.67
N ASN A 54 -10.72 -9.23 9.92
CA ASN A 54 -11.67 -9.20 11.03
C ASN A 54 -12.80 -10.25 10.92
N ARG A 55 -13.19 -10.61 9.70
CA ARG A 55 -14.27 -11.59 9.43
C ARG A 55 -13.71 -12.96 9.09
N LEU A 56 -12.56 -12.98 8.42
CA LEU A 56 -11.90 -14.16 7.91
C LEU A 56 -10.43 -14.08 8.33
N PRO A 57 -10.10 -14.49 9.58
CA PRO A 57 -8.74 -14.38 10.10
C PRO A 57 -7.72 -15.02 9.16
N PRO A 58 -6.51 -14.45 9.05
CA PRO A 58 -5.50 -14.93 8.14
C PRO A 58 -4.89 -16.26 8.60
N GLU A 59 -4.27 -16.97 7.67
CA GLU A 59 -3.26 -17.97 7.98
C GLU A 59 -1.87 -17.33 8.04
N GLU A 60 -0.94 -17.92 8.80
CA GLU A 60 0.41 -17.36 8.96
C GLU A 60 1.16 -17.24 7.64
N TRP A 61 0.94 -18.17 6.70
CA TRP A 61 1.56 -18.06 5.39
C TRP A 61 1.04 -16.85 4.62
N GLU A 62 -0.21 -16.41 4.83
CA GLU A 62 -0.76 -15.21 4.17
C GLU A 62 0.00 -13.97 4.64
N ILE A 63 0.18 -13.83 5.95
CA ILE A 63 0.96 -12.73 6.54
C ILE A 63 2.43 -12.80 6.11
N ALA A 64 3.06 -13.97 6.24
CA ALA A 64 4.46 -14.15 5.86
C ALA A 64 4.69 -13.80 4.37
N THR A 65 3.75 -14.18 3.50
CA THR A 65 3.80 -13.83 2.07
C THR A 65 3.65 -12.33 1.86
N ILE A 66 2.63 -11.71 2.42
CA ILE A 66 2.40 -10.26 2.27
C ILE A 66 3.59 -9.45 2.78
N VAL A 67 4.09 -9.78 3.97
CA VAL A 67 5.20 -9.06 4.60
C VAL A 67 6.51 -9.30 3.84
N SER A 68 6.74 -10.50 3.32
CA SER A 68 7.90 -10.77 2.47
C SER A 68 7.90 -9.88 1.21
N GLU A 69 6.76 -9.73 0.55
CA GLU A 69 6.65 -8.87 -0.65
C GLU A 69 6.85 -7.38 -0.30
N ILE A 70 6.35 -6.92 0.85
CA ILE A 70 6.60 -5.56 1.36
C ILE A 70 8.08 -5.35 1.63
N ILE A 71 8.74 -6.27 2.33
CA ILE A 71 10.17 -6.19 2.64
C ILE A 71 11.00 -6.17 1.35
N ASN A 72 10.64 -6.97 0.34
CA ASN A 72 11.31 -6.98 -0.96
C ASN A 72 11.21 -5.60 -1.66
N ALA A 73 10.04 -4.97 -1.61
CA ALA A 73 9.84 -3.62 -2.14
C ALA A 73 10.67 -2.57 -1.38
N MET A 74 10.61 -2.57 -0.05
CA MET A 74 11.36 -1.63 0.79
C MET A 74 12.87 -1.80 0.61
N ALA A 75 13.38 -3.03 0.61
CA ALA A 75 14.80 -3.32 0.40
C ALA A 75 15.28 -2.84 -0.98
N TYR A 76 14.45 -2.98 -2.01
CA TYR A 76 14.75 -2.42 -3.33
C TYR A 76 14.86 -0.90 -3.30
N LEU A 77 13.91 -0.21 -2.66
CA LEU A 77 13.90 1.25 -2.55
C LEU A 77 15.11 1.78 -1.78
N LEU A 78 15.42 1.21 -0.61
CA LEU A 78 16.58 1.63 0.19
C LEU A 78 17.91 1.39 -0.55
N LYS A 79 17.97 0.35 -1.39
CA LYS A 79 19.13 0.09 -2.22
C LYS A 79 19.26 1.09 -3.37
N MET A 80 18.14 1.44 -4.01
CA MET A 80 18.12 2.36 -5.14
C MET A 80 18.34 3.81 -4.69
N PHE A 81 17.82 4.17 -3.53
CA PHE A 81 17.88 5.52 -2.97
C PHE A 81 18.45 5.47 -1.53
N PRO A 82 19.79 5.35 -1.36
CA PRO A 82 20.40 5.35 -0.04
C PRO A 82 20.14 6.67 0.70
N GLY A 83 19.68 6.58 1.95
CA GLY A 83 19.34 7.76 2.77
C GLY A 83 17.99 8.39 2.46
N PHE A 84 17.18 7.73 1.62
CA PHE A 84 15.81 8.12 1.35
C PHE A 84 14.85 7.62 2.43
N GLU A 85 13.95 8.49 2.87
CA GLU A 85 12.84 8.14 3.74
C GLU A 85 11.69 7.58 2.89
N ILE A 86 11.26 6.35 3.19
CA ILE A 86 10.22 5.70 2.41
C ILE A 86 8.85 6.16 2.92
N HIS A 87 8.21 7.02 2.13
CA HIS A 87 6.80 7.36 2.33
C HIS A 87 5.89 6.39 1.57
N ILE A 88 5.11 5.61 2.31
CA ILE A 88 4.18 4.60 1.79
C ILE A 88 2.76 5.07 2.12
N ASP A 89 1.95 5.30 1.10
CA ASP A 89 0.53 5.63 1.24
C ASP A 89 -0.26 4.37 1.63
N SER A 90 -0.06 3.30 0.87
CA SER A 90 -0.82 2.07 1.06
C SER A 90 -0.10 0.84 0.54
N VAL A 91 -0.49 -0.33 1.06
CA VAL A 91 -0.19 -1.63 0.45
C VAL A 91 -1.44 -2.10 -0.26
N ARG A 92 -1.32 -2.43 -1.55
CA ARG A 92 -2.46 -2.86 -2.37
C ARG A 92 -2.17 -4.17 -3.08
N LEU A 93 -3.22 -4.90 -3.39
CA LEU A 93 -3.16 -6.21 -4.01
C LEU A 93 -3.92 -6.25 -5.34
N SER A 94 -3.36 -6.93 -6.34
CA SER A 94 -4.02 -7.22 -7.61
C SER A 94 -4.88 -8.49 -7.53
N LEU A 95 -5.83 -8.67 -8.45
CA LEU A 95 -6.60 -9.93 -8.61
C LEU A 95 -5.73 -11.16 -8.94
N GLN A 96 -4.46 -10.96 -9.29
CA GLN A 96 -3.46 -12.00 -9.51
C GLN A 96 -2.68 -12.33 -8.23
N GLY A 97 -2.94 -11.63 -7.13
CA GLY A 97 -2.31 -11.82 -5.83
C GLY A 97 -1.02 -11.03 -5.65
N ASP A 98 -0.64 -10.17 -6.60
CA ASP A 98 0.56 -9.35 -6.48
C ASP A 98 0.38 -8.34 -5.35
N VAL A 99 1.36 -8.25 -4.45
CA VAL A 99 1.37 -7.29 -3.34
C VAL A 99 2.30 -6.15 -3.72
N LYS A 100 1.79 -4.91 -3.70
CA LYS A 100 2.55 -3.73 -4.12
C LYS A 100 2.45 -2.60 -3.11
N LEU A 101 3.58 -1.92 -2.91
CA LEU A 101 3.65 -0.64 -2.23
C LEU A 101 3.19 0.48 -3.16
N VAL A 102 2.30 1.32 -2.66
CA VAL A 102 1.92 2.58 -3.27
C VAL A 102 2.67 3.67 -2.52
N HIS A 103 3.50 4.42 -3.22
CA HIS A 103 4.21 5.54 -2.64
C HIS A 103 3.23 6.66 -2.27
N ASP A 104 3.45 7.24 -1.09
CA ASP A 104 2.82 8.51 -0.77
C ASP A 104 3.58 9.61 -1.52
N MET A 105 2.86 10.19 -2.47
CA MET A 105 3.35 11.25 -3.35
C MET A 105 2.47 12.51 -3.21
N HIS A 106 1.71 12.62 -2.12
CA HIS A 106 0.92 13.80 -1.83
C HIS A 106 1.86 14.98 -1.56
N TYR A 107 2.03 15.81 -2.58
CA TYR A 107 2.65 17.12 -2.41
C TYR A 107 1.62 18.08 -1.83
N GLN A 108 1.58 18.22 -0.51
CA GLN A 108 0.95 19.37 0.13
C GLN A 108 2.03 20.36 0.55
N SER A 109 1.99 21.56 -0.02
CA SER A 109 2.66 22.74 0.53
C SER A 109 1.94 23.18 1.82
N SER A 110 1.92 22.32 2.83
CA SER A 110 1.35 22.62 4.15
C SER A 110 2.40 23.29 5.04
N PRO A 111 2.09 24.40 5.72
CA PRO A 111 3.00 25.02 6.67
C PRO A 111 3.01 24.22 7.97
N ALA A 112 4.09 23.49 8.22
CA ALA A 112 4.61 23.18 9.55
C ALA A 112 3.61 22.64 10.59
N GLU A 113 2.65 21.79 10.21
CA GLU A 113 2.00 20.92 11.18
C GLU A 113 2.89 19.70 11.39
N TYR A 114 3.28 19.51 12.65
CA TYR A 114 4.22 18.52 13.14
C TYR A 114 3.60 17.13 13.00
N ASP A 115 3.67 16.55 11.80
CA ASP A 115 3.52 15.11 11.65
C ASP A 115 4.86 14.50 12.09
N PRO A 116 4.92 13.72 13.17
CA PRO A 116 6.17 13.10 13.61
C PRO A 116 6.65 12.19 12.48
N GLN A 117 7.69 12.63 11.77
CA GLN A 117 8.28 11.82 10.71
C GLN A 117 8.79 10.52 11.34
N PRO A 118 8.51 9.38 10.69
CA PRO A 118 8.97 8.09 11.19
C PRO A 118 10.49 8.14 11.39
N GLN A 119 10.95 7.74 12.58
CA GLN A 119 12.37 7.79 12.90
C GLN A 119 13.14 6.73 12.12
N TYR A 120 12.47 5.64 11.77
CA TYR A 120 13.04 4.52 11.02
C TYR A 120 12.11 4.06 9.90
N ASN A 121 12.67 3.73 8.73
CA ASN A 121 11.91 3.17 7.59
C ASN A 121 11.13 1.90 7.96
N SER A 122 11.62 1.09 8.89
CA SER A 122 10.94 -0.14 9.34
C SER A 122 9.80 0.09 10.33
N GLU A 123 9.53 1.32 10.77
CA GLU A 123 8.33 1.62 11.58
C GLU A 123 7.05 1.24 10.83
N PHE A 124 7.03 1.44 9.52
CA PHE A 124 5.93 0.99 8.67
C PHE A 124 5.68 -0.52 8.79
N LEU A 125 6.74 -1.34 8.82
CA LEU A 125 6.60 -2.80 8.96
C LEU A 125 6.01 -3.17 10.31
N VAL A 126 6.47 -2.52 11.39
CA VAL A 126 5.93 -2.74 12.73
C VAL A 126 4.44 -2.42 12.78
N GLY A 127 4.04 -1.25 12.26
CA GLY A 127 2.63 -0.84 12.22
C GLY A 127 1.76 -1.79 11.38
N ILE A 128 2.25 -2.21 10.20
CA ILE A 128 1.53 -3.19 9.38
C ILE A 128 1.42 -4.55 10.09
N LEU A 129 2.48 -5.03 10.75
CA LEU A 129 2.44 -6.30 11.48
C LEU A 129 1.40 -6.27 12.61
N GLU A 130 1.34 -5.18 13.37
CA GLU A 130 0.32 -4.99 14.40
C GLU A 130 -1.09 -5.13 13.82
N VAL A 131 -1.36 -4.44 12.70
CA VAL A 131 -2.67 -4.49 12.02
C VAL A 131 -2.99 -5.88 11.47
N LEU A 132 -2.02 -6.58 10.88
CA LEU A 132 -2.23 -7.91 10.30
C LEU A 132 -2.44 -8.98 11.36
N MET A 133 -1.79 -8.84 12.53
CA MET A 133 -1.80 -9.86 13.57
C MET A 133 -2.90 -9.69 14.63
N GLN A 134 -3.60 -8.55 14.64
CA GLN A 134 -4.62 -8.23 15.66
C GLN A 134 -5.80 -9.21 15.72
N TYR A 135 -6.10 -9.94 14.64
CA TYR A 135 -7.29 -10.82 14.54
C TYR A 135 -6.99 -12.29 14.80
N GLY A 136 -5.74 -12.66 15.10
CA GLY A 136 -5.34 -14.06 15.29
C GLY A 136 -5.39 -14.89 14.00
N THR A 137 -5.34 -16.22 14.14
CA THR A 137 -5.26 -17.16 13.02
C THR A 137 -6.59 -17.85 12.74
N SER A 138 -6.83 -18.22 11.47
CA SER A 138 -8.05 -18.91 11.01
C SER A 138 -8.38 -20.20 11.78
N CYS A 139 -7.35 -20.90 12.28
CA CYS A 139 -7.49 -22.18 12.97
C CYS A 139 -7.79 -22.05 14.47
N GLY A 140 -7.88 -20.82 15.00
CA GLY A 140 -8.15 -20.54 16.42
C GLY A 140 -7.05 -20.98 17.39
N ARG A 141 -5.89 -21.43 16.88
CA ARG A 141 -4.75 -21.90 17.70
C ARG A 141 -3.81 -20.77 18.17
N GLY A 142 -4.11 -19.52 17.80
CA GLY A 142 -3.20 -18.39 18.04
C GLY A 142 -2.02 -18.38 17.06
N TRP A 143 -1.07 -17.49 17.34
CA TRP A 143 0.17 -17.33 16.58
C TRP A 143 1.24 -18.33 17.03
N SER A 144 2.04 -18.83 16.09
CA SER A 144 3.20 -19.65 16.36
C SER A 144 4.27 -18.85 17.10
N PRO A 145 5.21 -19.51 17.81
CA PRO A 145 6.33 -18.84 18.44
C PRO A 145 7.10 -17.96 17.46
N GLU A 146 7.33 -18.44 16.24
CA GLU A 146 8.02 -17.67 15.20
C GLU A 146 7.24 -16.43 14.77
N ALA A 147 5.90 -16.51 14.67
CA ALA A 147 5.09 -15.34 14.36
C ALA A 147 5.12 -14.31 15.50
N MET A 148 5.04 -14.78 16.75
CA MET A 148 5.13 -13.91 17.92
C MET A 148 6.50 -13.23 18.03
N GLU A 149 7.59 -13.97 17.88
CA GLU A 149 8.96 -13.43 17.85
C GLU A 149 9.14 -12.41 16.72
N PHE A 150 8.60 -12.69 15.53
CA PHE A 150 8.65 -11.77 14.40
C PHE A 150 7.93 -10.45 14.70
N SER A 151 6.78 -10.51 15.36
CA SER A 151 6.00 -9.32 15.75
C SER A 151 6.68 -8.45 16.80
N LEU A 152 7.64 -9.00 17.54
CA LEU A 152 8.39 -8.28 18.58
C LEU A 152 9.62 -7.55 18.05
N ILE A 153 9.99 -7.74 16.77
CA ILE A 153 11.09 -7.01 16.15
C ILE A 153 10.79 -5.51 16.20
N GLN A 154 11.69 -4.76 16.81
CA GLN A 154 11.55 -3.30 16.94
C GLN A 154 11.99 -2.61 15.65
N ALA A 155 11.40 -1.44 15.38
CA ALA A 155 11.82 -0.59 14.29
C ALA A 155 13.29 -0.15 14.47
N SER A 156 14.02 -0.14 13.36
CA SER A 156 15.42 0.30 13.24
C SER A 156 15.75 0.71 11.81
N ASP A 157 16.93 1.31 11.60
CA ASP A 157 17.43 1.68 10.27
C ASP A 157 17.68 0.48 9.33
N SER A 158 17.73 -0.75 9.86
CA SER A 158 18.00 -1.96 9.09
C SER A 158 16.76 -2.84 8.94
N LEU A 159 16.55 -3.36 7.74
CA LEU A 159 15.54 -4.39 7.47
C LEU A 159 16.07 -5.82 7.76
N SER A 160 17.36 -6.00 8.02
CA SER A 160 17.98 -7.32 8.25
C SER A 160 17.27 -8.16 9.31
N PRO A 161 16.88 -7.62 10.49
CA PRO A 161 16.18 -8.41 11.50
C PRO A 161 14.90 -9.05 10.98
N PHE A 162 14.16 -8.35 10.10
CA PHE A 162 12.96 -8.89 9.47
C PHE A 162 13.32 -9.89 8.37
N MET A 163 14.25 -9.53 7.47
CA MET A 163 14.63 -10.35 6.32
C MET A 163 15.18 -11.74 6.70
N GLU A 164 15.90 -11.81 7.81
CA GLU A 164 16.59 -13.02 8.26
C GLU A 164 15.73 -13.89 9.18
N HIS A 165 14.53 -13.43 9.53
CA HIS A 165 13.68 -14.12 10.50
C HIS A 165 13.04 -15.38 9.93
N VAL A 166 13.04 -16.46 10.73
CA VAL A 166 12.51 -17.78 10.33
C VAL A 166 11.01 -17.75 9.96
N PHE A 167 10.24 -16.81 10.49
CA PHE A 167 8.83 -16.64 10.14
C PHE A 167 8.61 -16.48 8.62
N LEU A 168 9.50 -15.77 7.93
CA LEU A 168 9.40 -15.55 6.48
C LEU A 168 9.58 -16.84 5.67
N THR A 169 10.09 -17.94 6.26
CA THR A 169 10.14 -19.25 5.59
C THR A 169 8.75 -19.86 5.34
N LYS A 170 7.71 -19.34 6.00
CA LYS A 170 6.31 -19.69 5.73
C LYS A 170 5.74 -19.00 4.50
N SER A 171 6.43 -17.99 3.96
CA SER A 171 6.01 -17.32 2.74
C SER A 171 5.94 -18.31 1.58
N VAL A 172 4.96 -18.09 0.71
CA VAL A 172 4.71 -18.88 -0.49
C VAL A 172 4.52 -17.93 -1.67
N SER A 173 4.29 -18.46 -2.87
CA SER A 173 3.95 -17.60 -4.01
C SER A 173 2.72 -16.74 -3.70
N SER A 174 2.84 -15.43 -3.95
CA SER A 174 1.77 -14.42 -3.82
C SER A 174 0.50 -14.78 -4.59
N SER A 175 0.61 -15.56 -5.68
CA SER A 175 -0.53 -16.13 -6.40
C SER A 175 -1.48 -16.97 -5.53
N LYS A 176 -1.02 -17.50 -4.39
CA LYS A 176 -1.90 -18.18 -3.44
C LYS A 176 -2.86 -17.23 -2.71
N LEU A 177 -2.61 -15.93 -2.72
CA LEU A 177 -3.51 -14.89 -2.19
C LEU A 177 -4.72 -14.62 -3.12
N ILE A 178 -4.74 -15.12 -4.35
CA ILE A 178 -5.84 -14.88 -5.32
C ILE A 178 -7.23 -15.14 -4.74
N PRO A 179 -7.51 -16.27 -4.05
CA PRO A 179 -8.84 -16.51 -3.48
C PRO A 179 -9.22 -15.46 -2.43
N ARG A 180 -8.27 -15.05 -1.58
CA ARG A 180 -8.45 -14.02 -0.56
C ARG A 180 -8.81 -12.68 -1.20
N VAL A 181 -8.02 -12.25 -2.18
CA VAL A 181 -8.22 -10.98 -2.88
C VAL A 181 -9.57 -10.96 -3.58
N ARG A 182 -9.90 -12.01 -4.35
CA ARG A 182 -11.19 -12.10 -5.06
C ARG A 182 -12.39 -12.03 -4.12
N LEU A 183 -12.30 -12.70 -2.98
CA LEU A 183 -13.36 -12.67 -1.97
C LEU A 183 -13.52 -11.27 -1.38
N ALA A 184 -12.41 -10.61 -1.02
CA ALA A 184 -12.44 -9.24 -0.52
C ALA A 184 -13.06 -8.27 -1.54
N THR A 185 -12.66 -8.35 -2.82
CA THR A 185 -13.24 -7.54 -3.91
C THR A 185 -14.74 -7.76 -4.08
N GLN A 186 -15.20 -9.01 -3.98
CA GLN A 186 -16.64 -9.32 -4.04
C GLN A 186 -17.41 -8.71 -2.86
N ILE A 187 -16.87 -8.82 -1.64
CA ILE A 187 -17.47 -8.23 -0.44
C ILE A 187 -17.59 -6.71 -0.58
N LEU A 188 -16.52 -6.04 -1.04
CA LEU A 188 -16.53 -4.60 -1.29
C LEU A 188 -17.56 -4.21 -2.35
N SER A 189 -17.68 -4.99 -3.43
CA SER A 189 -18.67 -4.75 -4.49
C SER A 189 -20.11 -4.86 -3.97
N CYS A 190 -20.39 -5.84 -3.12
CA CYS A 190 -21.69 -6.01 -2.46
C CYS A 190 -22.01 -4.85 -1.50
N GLN A 191 -21.00 -4.32 -0.80
CA GLN A 191 -21.16 -3.19 0.12
C GLN A 191 -21.39 -1.87 -0.63
N GLY A 192 -20.70 -1.66 -1.75
CA GLY A 192 -20.92 -0.50 -2.63
C GLY A 192 -22.30 -0.49 -3.30
N SER A 193 -22.94 -1.66 -3.45
CA SER A 193 -24.29 -1.80 -4.01
C SER A 193 -25.43 -1.44 -3.04
N SER A 194 -25.11 -1.18 -1.76
CA SER A 194 -26.09 -0.86 -0.72
C SER A 194 -26.32 0.65 -0.54
N GLY A 195 -25.57 1.50 -1.27
CA GLY A 195 -25.83 2.94 -1.42
C GLY A 195 -26.55 3.20 -2.74
N GLY A 196 -27.80 3.65 -2.67
CA GLY A 196 -28.68 3.80 -3.82
C GLY A 196 -28.06 4.52 -5.01
N ILE A 197 -28.06 3.84 -6.16
CA ILE A 197 -27.93 4.47 -7.47
C ILE A 197 -29.18 5.34 -7.67
N GLN A 198 -29.10 6.60 -7.28
CA GLN A 198 -30.05 7.60 -7.74
C GLN A 198 -29.63 7.98 -9.17
N TRP A 199 -30.20 7.26 -10.14
CA TRP A 199 -30.20 7.68 -11.53
C TRP A 199 -30.69 9.12 -11.59
N LEU A 200 -29.84 10.04 -12.04
CA LEU A 200 -30.26 11.37 -12.48
C LEU A 200 -31.32 11.18 -13.59
N PRO A 201 -32.53 11.74 -13.48
CA PRO A 201 -33.44 11.75 -14.60
C PRO A 201 -32.96 12.79 -15.63
N ASP A 202 -32.82 12.28 -16.84
CA ASP A 202 -32.83 12.90 -18.17
C ASP A 202 -32.67 14.43 -18.31
N ALA A 203 -31.74 14.76 -19.20
CA ALA A 203 -31.53 16.04 -19.82
C ALA A 203 -32.84 16.71 -20.29
N ASN A 204 -33.15 17.88 -19.73
CA ASN A 204 -33.99 18.86 -20.40
C ASN A 204 -33.12 19.74 -21.31
N LEU A 205 -32.92 19.25 -22.54
CA LEU A 205 -32.57 20.11 -23.67
C LEU A 205 -33.77 21.01 -23.97
N GLN A 206 -33.69 22.29 -23.60
CA GLN A 206 -34.60 23.29 -24.16
C GLN A 206 -34.14 23.65 -25.58
N PRO A 207 -35.03 23.65 -26.59
CA PRO A 207 -34.69 24.11 -27.92
C PRO A 207 -34.61 25.64 -27.95
N LEU A 208 -33.50 26.14 -28.49
CA LEU A 208 -33.38 27.51 -28.98
C LEU A 208 -34.45 27.75 -30.05
N HIS A 209 -35.36 28.69 -29.79
CA HIS A 209 -36.22 29.29 -30.80
C HIS A 209 -36.08 30.81 -30.78
N GLY A 210 -35.76 31.37 -31.95
CA GLY A 210 -36.08 32.75 -32.34
C GLY A 210 -34.99 33.77 -32.09
#